data_AF-A0A6M0RPU4-F1
#
_entry.id   AF-A0A6M0RPU4-F1
#
_cell.length_a   1.000
_cell.length_b   1.000
_cell.length_c   1.000
_cell.angle_alpha   90.00
_cell.angle_beta   90.00
_cell.angle_gamma   90.00
#
_symmetry.space_group_name_H-M   'P 1'
#
loop_
_entity.id
_entity.type
_entity.pdbx_description
1 polymer ?
#
loop_
_entity_poly.entity_id
_entity_poly.type
_entity_poly.pdbx_seq_one_letter_code
_entity_poly.pdbx_strand_id
1 'polypeptide(L)' 'MLNHKATTQSLEGLMQTILNRRRINRETQQALMASLLGKAQLNSHEQAQVQKIFEAISQGRLRVID' A
#
# COMPACT_ATOMS: atom_id res chain seq x y z
N MET A 1 -17.42 25.51 -5.85
CA MET A 1 -16.89 24.23 -6.40
C MET A 1 -16.00 23.62 -5.34
N LEU A 2 -16.47 22.57 -4.66
CA LEU A 2 -15.71 21.87 -3.62
C LEU A 2 -14.60 21.07 -4.30
N ASN A 3 -13.36 21.55 -4.20
CA ASN A 3 -12.19 20.92 -4.77
C ASN A 3 -11.85 19.68 -3.94
N HIS A 4 -12.40 18.52 -4.30
CA HIS A 4 -11.93 17.24 -3.80
C HIS A 4 -10.55 16.98 -4.40
N LYS A 5 -9.52 17.61 -3.83
CA LYS A 5 -8.16 17.05 -3.88
C LYS A 5 -8.21 15.76 -3.07
N ALA A 6 -8.73 14.69 -3.67
CA ALA A 6 -8.23 13.37 -3.36
C ALA A 6 -6.73 13.47 -3.67
N THR A 7 -5.93 13.71 -2.64
CA THR A 7 -4.50 13.43 -2.68
C THR A 7 -4.43 11.96 -3.03
N THR A 8 -4.28 11.65 -4.32
CA THR A 8 -4.00 10.31 -4.80
C THR A 8 -2.65 9.96 -4.20
N GLN A 9 -2.68 9.40 -3.00
CA GLN A 9 -1.49 8.99 -2.30
C GLN A 9 -0.82 7.99 -3.23
N SER A 10 0.39 8.31 -3.68
CA SER A 10 1.10 7.42 -4.61
C SER A 10 1.21 6.03 -3.97
N LEU A 11 1.21 4.98 -4.79
CA LEU A 11 1.38 3.60 -4.31
C LEU A 11 2.57 3.49 -3.35
N GLU A 12 3.66 4.17 -3.68
CA GLU A 12 4.84 4.32 -2.84
C GLU A 12 4.56 4.96 -1.48
N GLY A 13 3.84 6.08 -1.43
CA GLY A 13 3.47 6.73 -0.17
C GLY A 13 2.55 5.87 0.69
N LEU A 14 1.70 5.05 0.07
CA LEU A 14 0.86 4.05 0.74
C LEU A 14 1.71 2.92 1.33
N MET A 15 2.66 2.40 0.57
CA MET A 15 3.58 1.34 1.02
C MET A 15 4.49 1.80 2.17
N GLN A 16 5.00 3.02 2.10
CA GLN A 16 5.75 3.67 3.20
C GLN A 16 4.90 3.75 4.47
N THR A 17 3.63 4.16 4.33
CA THR A 17 2.71 4.27 5.48
C THR A 17 2.48 2.92 6.15
N ILE A 18 2.33 1.85 5.37
CA ILE A 18 2.17 0.47 5.85
C ILE A 18 3.38 0.02 6.65
N LEU A 19 4.56 0.19 6.07
CA LEU A 19 5.82 -0.23 6.70
C LEU A 19 6.07 0.55 8.01
N ASN A 20 5.74 1.84 8.05
CA ASN A 20 5.87 2.67 9.25
C ASN A 20 4.86 2.29 10.34
N ARG A 21 3.59 2.08 9.98
CA ARG A 21 2.53 1.71 10.93
C ARG A 21 2.66 0.27 11.42
N ARG A 22 3.43 -0.57 10.70
CA ARG A 22 3.59 -2.01 10.94
C ARG A 22 2.27 -2.79 10.99
N ARG A 23 1.20 -2.22 10.43
CA ARG A 23 -0.14 -2.80 10.40
C ARG A 23 -0.81 -2.49 9.07
N ILE A 24 -1.49 -3.48 8.51
CA ILE A 24 -2.42 -3.31 7.38
C ILE A 24 -3.82 -3.48 7.95
N ASN A 25 -4.63 -2.42 7.93
CA ASN A 25 -6.05 -2.49 8.24
C ASN A 25 -6.89 -2.52 6.95
N ARG A 26 -8.20 -2.70 7.09
CA ARG A 26 -9.13 -2.76 5.96
C ARG A 26 -9.07 -1.52 5.05
N GLU A 27 -8.95 -0.34 5.64
CA GLU A 27 -8.79 0.93 4.90
C GLU A 27 -7.51 0.91 4.03
N THR A 28 -6.40 0.49 4.63
CA THR A 28 -5.11 0.42 3.94
C THR A 28 -5.13 -0.61 2.82
N GLN A 29 -5.78 -1.75 3.04
CA GLN A 29 -5.97 -2.77 2.01
C GLN A 29 -6.80 -2.24 0.83
N GLN A 30 -7.91 -1.54 1.11
CA GLN A 30 -8.76 -0.95 0.07
C GLN A 30 -8.00 0.07 -0.77
N ALA A 31 -7.22 0.94 -0.12
CA ALA A 31 -6.40 1.93 -0.80
C ALA A 31 -5.30 1.29 -1.67
N LEU A 32 -4.68 0.20 -1.19
CA LEU A 32 -3.73 -0.61 -1.95
C LEU A 32 -4.39 -1.24 -3.18
N MET A 33 -5.54 -1.90 -3.01
CA MET A 33 -6.26 -2.54 -4.11
C MET A 33 -6.72 -1.52 -5.15
N ALA A 34 -7.28 -0.38 -4.74
CA ALA A 34 -7.65 0.69 -5.66
C ALA A 34 -6.46 1.21 -6.48
N SER A 35 -5.29 1.33 -5.84
CA SER A 35 -4.05 1.78 -6.48
C SER A 35 -3.46 0.74 -7.44
N LEU A 36 -3.60 -0.56 -7.13
CA LEU A 36 -3.08 -1.67 -7.93
C LEU A 36 -4.00 -2.00 -9.11
N LEU A 37 -5.31 -1.99 -8.92
CA LEU A 37 -6.29 -2.28 -9.98
C LEU A 37 -6.30 -1.22 -11.09
N GLY A 38 -5.82 -0.01 -10.80
CA GLY A 38 -5.62 1.04 -11.79
C GLY A 38 -4.37 0.86 -12.66
N LYS A 39 -3.54 -0.17 -12.44
CA LYS A 39 -2.29 -0.40 -13.17
C LYS A 39 -2.32 -1.71 -13.95
N ALA A 40 -1.92 -1.64 -15.21
CA ALA A 40 -1.76 -2.82 -16.06
C ALA A 40 -0.58 -3.70 -15.61
N GLN A 41 0.51 -3.08 -15.17
CA GLN A 41 1.71 -3.76 -14.66
C GLN A 41 2.41 -2.90 -13.59
N LEU A 42 3.10 -3.56 -12.66
CA LEU A 42 4.00 -2.92 -11.71
C LEU A 42 5.39 -2.78 -12.31
N ASN A 43 6.00 -1.61 -12.15
CA ASN A 43 7.41 -1.43 -12.48
C ASN A 43 8.31 -2.14 -11.44
N SER A 44 9.60 -2.29 -11.75
CA SER A 44 10.55 -3.02 -10.89
C SER A 44 10.68 -2.42 -9.48
N HIS A 45 10.55 -1.11 -9.34
CA HIS A 45 10.61 -0.43 -8.04
C HIS A 45 9.39 -0.79 -7.18
N GLU A 46 8.20 -0.75 -7.76
CA GLU A 46 6.94 -1.11 -7.09
C GLU A 46 6.88 -2.60 -6.73
N GLN A 47 7.37 -3.47 -7.62
CA GLN A 47 7.51 -4.90 -7.32
C GLN A 47 8.41 -5.14 -6.10
N ALA A 48 9.56 -4.46 -6.03
CA ALA A 48 10.46 -4.56 -4.88
C ALA A 48 9.80 -4.06 -3.58
N GLN A 49 8.93 -3.04 -3.65
CA GLN A 49 8.19 -2.56 -2.49
C GLN A 49 7.07 -3.52 -2.06
N VAL A 50 6.33 -4.11 -3.00
CA VAL A 50 5.37 -5.20 -2.71
C VAL A 50 6.07 -6.37 -2.03
N GLN A 51 7.24 -6.77 -2.54
CA GLN A 51 8.04 -7.85 -1.99
C GLN A 51 8.44 -7.57 -0.53
N LYS A 52 8.87 -6.35 -0.21
CA LYS A 52 9.20 -5.94 1.17
C LYS A 52 7.99 -6.04 2.12
N ILE A 53 6.80 -5.67 1.64
CA ILE A 53 5.56 -5.81 2.43
C ILE A 53 5.26 -7.29 2.68
N PHE A 54 5.33 -8.13 1.64
CA PHE A 54 5.12 -9.57 1.76
C PHE A 54 6.10 -10.23 2.75
N GLU A 55 7.38 -9.90 2.66
CA GLU A 55 8.40 -10.37 3.60
C GLU A 55 8.12 -9.91 5.03
N ALA A 56 7.73 -8.65 5.22
CA ALA A 56 7.39 -8.12 6.54
C ALA A 56 6.17 -8.84 7.15
N ILE A 57 5.17 -9.22 6.34
CA ILE A 57 4.02 -10.04 6.79
C ILE A 57 4.51 -11.43 7.16
N SER A 58 5.24 -12.09 6.26
CA SER A 58 5.72 -13.47 6.43
C SER A 58 6.61 -13.63 7.67
N GLN A 59 7.37 -12.59 8.01
CA GLN A 59 8.24 -12.56 9.18
C GLN A 59 7.55 -12.00 10.44
N GLY A 60 6.25 -11.75 10.39
CA GLY A 60 5.46 -11.24 11.52
C GLY A 60 5.79 -9.81 11.95
N ARG A 61 6.60 -9.07 11.18
CA ARG A 61 6.94 -7.66 11.42
C ARG A 61 5.84 -6.70 10.99
N LEU A 62 4.97 -7.16 10.10
CA LEU A 62 3.75 -6.49 9.67
C LEU A 62 2.56 -7.39 10.00
N ARG A 63 1.56 -6.85 10.69
CA ARG A 63 0.33 -7.59 10.99
C ARG A 63 -0.83 -7.08 10.16
N VAL A 64 -1.58 -8.01 9.55
CA VAL A 64 -2.90 -7.69 9.00
C VAL A 64 -3.89 -7.71 10.14
N ILE A 65 -4.66 -6.64 10.28
CA ILE A 65 -5.66 -6.46 11.33
C ILE A 65 -7.00 -6.09 10.69
N ASP A 66 -8.10 -6.51 11.29
CA ASP A 66 -9.44 -6.06 10.91
C ASP A 66 -9.74 -4.65 11.46
#